data_AF-A0A7C2X7R6-F1
#
_entry.id   AF-A0A7C2X7R6-F1
#
_cell.length_a   1.000
_cell.length_b   1.000
_cell.length_c   1.000
_cell.angle_alpha   90.00
_cell.angle_beta   90.00
_cell.angle_gamma   90.00
#
_symmetry.space_group_name_H-M   'P 1'
#
loop_
_entity.id
_entity.type
_entity.pdbx_description
1 polymer ?
#
loop_
_entity_poly.entity_id
_entity_poly.type
_entity_poly.pdbx_seq_one_letter_code
_entity_poly.pdbx_strand_id
1 'polypeptide(L)' 'MNRRGYPLHEDIKQAIREALTKGDYPPFKLCEEVATILKRKGFYTGHINVKKVWKLYLEVQKENLTFNQPV' A
#
# COMPACT_ATOMS: atom_id res chain seq x y z
N MET A 1 11.12 17.72 12.87
CA MET A 1 9.92 17.06 12.31
C MET A 1 10.04 15.58 12.59
N ASN A 2 9.28 15.06 13.56
CA ASN A 2 9.25 13.61 13.83
C ASN A 2 8.64 12.92 12.61
N ARG A 3 9.49 12.35 11.76
CA ARG A 3 9.03 11.30 10.86
C ARG A 3 8.48 10.22 11.79
N ARG A 4 7.21 9.87 11.65
CA ARG A 4 6.73 8.57 12.15
C ARG A 4 7.72 7.52 11.62
N GLY A 5 8.00 6.50 12.43
CA GLY A 5 9.03 5.52 12.14
C GLY A 5 8.83 4.76 10.81
N TYR A 6 9.32 3.55 10.74
CA TYR A 6 9.08 2.73 9.56
C TYR A 6 7.59 2.36 9.49
N PRO A 7 6.94 2.49 8.32
CA PRO A 7 5.56 2.05 8.16
C PRO A 7 5.50 0.54 8.38
N LEU A 8 4.54 0.11 9.20
CA LEU A 8 4.30 -1.29 9.45
C LEU A 8 3.57 -1.93 8.26
N HIS A 9 3.41 -3.26 8.33
CA HIS A 9 2.77 -4.00 7.27
C HIS A 9 1.34 -3.53 7.01
N GLU A 10 0.59 -3.23 8.08
CA GLU A 10 -0.78 -2.71 8.00
C GLU A 10 -0.84 -1.30 7.45
N ASP A 11 0.10 -0.41 7.82
CA ASP A 11 0.15 0.95 7.26
C ASP A 11 0.31 0.91 5.74
N ILE A 12 1.18 0.01 5.24
CA ILE A 12 1.41 -0.17 3.80
C ILE A 12 0.15 -0.75 3.14
N LYS A 13 -0.50 -1.76 3.74
CA LYS A 13 -1.76 -2.30 3.22
C LYS A 13 -2.85 -1.24 3.15
N GLN A 14 -2.97 -0.39 4.18
CA GLN A 14 -3.92 0.71 4.19
C GLN A 14 -3.61 1.74 3.10
N ALA A 15 -2.34 2.10 2.92
CA ALA A 15 -1.92 2.99 1.83
C ALA A 15 -2.17 2.38 0.44
N ILE A 16 -2.01 1.05 0.28
CA ILE A 16 -2.38 0.35 -0.96
C ILE A 16 -3.88 0.45 -1.20
N ARG A 17 -4.72 0.16 -0.21
CA ARG A 17 -6.19 0.28 -0.33
C ARG A 17 -6.60 1.71 -0.72
N GLU A 18 -5.98 2.71 -0.11
CA GLU A 18 -6.21 4.13 -0.42
C GLU A 18 -5.67 4.53 -1.80
N ALA A 19 -4.62 3.89 -2.31
CA ALA A 19 -4.18 4.07 -3.69
C ALA A 19 -5.21 3.48 -4.67
N LEU A 20 -5.72 2.27 -4.39
CA LEU A 20 -6.68 1.59 -5.26
C LEU A 20 -8.03 2.33 -5.40
N THR A 21 -8.43 3.14 -4.42
CA THR A 21 -9.63 3.99 -4.57
C THR A 21 -9.46 5.11 -5.60
N LYS A 22 -8.22 5.49 -5.93
CA LYS A 22 -7.92 6.50 -6.95
C LYS A 22 -7.85 5.91 -8.36
N GLY A 23 -7.65 4.60 -8.49
CA GLY A 23 -7.58 3.90 -9.77
C GLY A 23 -6.68 2.66 -9.74
N ASP A 24 -6.56 2.02 -10.90
CA ASP A 24 -5.61 0.93 -11.11
C ASP A 24 -4.23 1.48 -11.50
N TYR A 25 -3.18 0.91 -10.91
CA TYR A 25 -1.82 1.37 -11.11
C TYR A 25 -0.89 0.20 -11.44
N PRO A 26 0.02 0.35 -12.42
CA PRO A 26 1.09 -0.63 -12.61
C PRO A 26 2.01 -0.68 -11.38
N PRO A 27 2.73 -1.79 -11.15
CA PRO A 27 3.50 -2.02 -9.92
C PRO A 27 4.41 -0.87 -9.50
N PHE A 28 5.10 -0.26 -10.46
CA PHE A 28 6.01 0.87 -10.21
C PHE A 28 5.25 2.10 -9.73
N LYS A 29 4.18 2.48 -10.43
CA LYS A 29 3.38 3.67 -10.13
C LYS A 29 2.58 3.49 -8.83
N LEU A 30 2.14 2.26 -8.54
CA LEU A 30 1.53 1.91 -7.27
C LEU A 30 2.50 2.15 -6.11
N CYS A 31 3.76 1.76 -6.27
CA CYS A 31 4.80 1.98 -5.27
C CYS A 31 5.03 3.47 -5.00
N GLU A 32 5.06 4.30 -6.06
CA GLU A 32 5.20 5.76 -5.93
C GLU A 32 4.01 6.41 -5.22
N GLU A 33 2.78 6.00 -5.57
CA GLU A 33 1.56 6.50 -4.93
C GLU A 33 1.50 6.09 -3.45
N VAL A 34 1.80 4.83 -3.13
CA VAL A 34 1.87 4.32 -1.76
C VAL A 34 2.93 5.07 -0.95
N ALA A 35 4.11 5.31 -1.52
CA ALA A 35 5.15 6.10 -0.87
C ALA A 35 4.71 7.56 -0.64
N THR A 36 3.96 8.14 -1.59
CA THR A 36 3.41 9.50 -1.46
C THR A 36 2.39 9.58 -0.33
N ILE A 37 1.46 8.62 -0.25
CA ILE A 37 0.45 8.52 0.81
C ILE A 37 1.13 8.38 2.18
N LEU A 38 2.08 7.46 2.31
CA LEU A 38 2.79 7.22 3.57
C LEU A 38 3.63 8.42 3.99
N LYS A 39 4.27 9.11 3.05
CA LYS A 39 5.01 10.35 3.31
C LYS A 39 4.10 11.48 3.79
N ARG A 40 2.90 11.62 3.21
CA ARG A 40 1.87 12.58 3.69
C ARG A 40 1.39 12.24 5.10
N LYS A 41 1.28 10.96 5.43
CA LYS A 41 0.97 10.46 6.79
C LYS A 41 2.16 10.59 7.77
N GLY A 42 3.30 11.09 7.31
CA GLY A 42 4.48 11.38 8.11
C GLY A 42 5.47 10.23 8.27
N PHE A 43 5.29 9.11 7.55
CA PHE A 43 6.18 7.95 7.64
C PHE A 43 7.45 8.10 6.80
N TYR A 44 8.50 7.36 7.18
CA TYR A 44 9.71 7.25 6.38
C TYR A 44 9.57 6.15 5.31
N THR A 45 9.67 6.54 4.04
CA THR A 45 9.42 5.64 2.90
C THR A 45 10.68 5.20 2.14
N GLY A 46 11.88 5.54 2.64
CA GLY A 46 13.15 5.23 1.96
C GLY A 46 13.47 3.74 1.80
N HIS A 47 12.77 2.85 2.50
CA HIS A 47 12.94 1.39 2.42
C HIS A 47 11.76 0.68 1.74
N ILE A 48 10.84 1.44 1.12
CA ILE A 48 9.73 0.86 0.38
C ILE A 48 10.22 0.49 -1.02
N ASN A 49 10.14 -0.80 -1.31
CA ASN A 49 10.54 -1.36 -2.59
C ASN A 49 9.31 -1.85 -3.34
N VAL A 50 9.33 -1.72 -4.67
CA VAL A 50 8.24 -2.16 -5.56
C VAL A 50 7.83 -3.61 -5.30
N LYS A 51 8.81 -4.52 -5.12
CA LYS A 51 8.53 -5.94 -4.81
C LYS A 51 7.71 -6.13 -3.53
N LYS A 52 8.00 -5.36 -2.48
CA LYS A 52 7.30 -5.46 -1.19
C LYS A 52 5.87 -4.92 -1.30
N VAL A 53 5.71 -3.77 -1.94
CA VAL A 53 4.39 -3.17 -2.19
C VAL A 53 3.54 -4.08 -3.06
N TRP A 54 4.10 -4.64 -4.12
CA TRP A 54 3.37 -5.52 -5.03
C TRP A 54 2.93 -6.82 -4.36
N LYS A 55 3.80 -7.43 -3.55
CA LYS A 55 3.44 -8.61 -2.75
C LYS A 55 2.25 -8.32 -1.84
N LEU A 56 2.30 -7.19 -1.11
CA LEU A 56 1.22 -6.75 -0.24
C LEU A 56 -0.07 -6.42 -0.98
N TYR A 57 0.04 -5.85 -2.17
CA TYR A 57 -1.10 -5.60 -3.04
C TYR A 57 -1.82 -6.89 -3.41
N LEU A 58 -1.07 -7.92 -3.82
CA LEU A 58 -1.64 -9.23 -4.13
C LEU A 58 -2.29 -9.87 -2.90
N GLU A 59 -1.72 -9.70 -1.70
CA GLU A 59 -2.35 -10.14 -0.45
C GLU A 59 -3.68 -9.41 -0.20
N VAL A 60 -3.69 -8.07 -0.34
CA VAL A 60 -4.90 -7.25 -0.20
C VAL A 60 -5.97 -7.66 -1.24
N GLN A 61 -5.58 -7.95 -2.47
CA GLN A 61 -6.52 -8.43 -3.50
C GLN A 61 -7.09 -9.81 -3.17
N LYS A 62 -6.26 -10.74 -2.67
CA LYS A 62 -6.74 -12.05 -2.19
C LYS A 62 -7.71 -11.92 -1.03
N GLU A 63 -7.42 -11.04 -0.07
CA GLU A 63 -8.31 -10.74 1.05
C GLU A 63 -9.66 -10.20 0.53
N ASN A 64 -9.66 -9.22 -0.37
CA ASN A 64 -10.89 -8.67 -0.96
C ASN A 64 -11.70 -9.72 -1.74
N LEU A 65 -11.04 -10.59 -2.51
CA LEU A 65 -11.70 -11.67 -3.27
C LEU A 65 -12.36 -12.70 -2.37
N THR A 66 -11.78 -12.99 -1.20
CA THR A 66 -12.33 -13.97 -0.25
C THR A 66 -13.63 -13.47 0.40
N PHE A 67 -13.84 -12.15 0.52
CA PHE A 67 -15.08 -11.57 1.05
C PHE A 67 -16.23 -11.51 0.04
N ASN A 68 -15.99 -11.83 -1.24
CA ASN A 68 -17.00 -11.72 -2.30
C ASN A 68 -17.46 -13.10 -2.84
N GLN A 69 -17.41 -14.16 -2.02
CA GLN A 69 -18.14 -15.39 -2.32
C GLN A 69 -19.59 -15.23 -1.84
N PRO A 70 -20.59 -15.11 -2.75
CA PRO A 70 -21.97 -15.30 -2.35
C PRO A 70 -22.15 -16.76 -1.92
N VAL A 71 -22.60 -16.96 -0.69
CA VAL A 71 -23.19 -18.21 -0.22
C VAL A 71 -24.61 -18.36 -0.76
#